data_AF-A0A3P7M7H2-F1
#
_entry.id   AF-A0A3P7M7H2-F1
#
_cell.length_a   1.000
_cell.length_b   1.000
_cell.length_c   1.000
_cell.angle_alpha   90.00
_cell.angle_beta   90.00
_cell.angle_gamma   90.00
#
_symmetry.space_group_name_H-M   'P 1'
#
loop_
_entity.id
_entity.type
_entity.pdbx_description
1 polymer ?
#
loop_
_entity_poly.entity_id
_entity_poly.type
_entity_poly.pdbx_seq_one_letter_code
_entity_poly.pdbx_strand_id
1 'polypeptide(L)'
;MPGIHTFYPGSILLQPVANSIGVGIDKINLVVCQVISLMLAYLHNSIFSATKVSRSTRIAFPAICGLIFCYFCYGNAMKHLVLLVGLSYAIMHSSPPEIVHKCVFLFSMGYLVFIHWYRWYILTMASVDITGPMMASFLLIFLLFSTVH
;
A
#
# COMPACT_ATOMS: atom_id res chain seq x y z
N MET A 1 -26.60 -6.40 -9.46
CA MET A 1 -25.40 -7.23 -9.68
C MET A 1 -24.18 -6.34 -9.43
N PRO A 2 -23.44 -6.44 -8.33
CA PRO A 2 -22.26 -5.60 -8.16
C PRO A 2 -21.19 -6.14 -9.11
N GLY A 3 -20.88 -5.32 -10.12
CA GLY A 3 -20.08 -5.70 -11.27
C GLY A 3 -18.61 -5.89 -10.95
N ILE A 4 -17.96 -6.62 -11.86
CA ILE A 4 -16.55 -7.03 -11.91
C ILE A 4 -15.57 -5.83 -11.87
N HIS A 5 -16.07 -4.60 -11.86
CA HIS A 5 -15.30 -3.34 -11.85
C HIS A 5 -14.97 -2.80 -10.45
N THR A 6 -15.48 -3.39 -9.37
CA THR A 6 -15.15 -2.95 -7.99
C THR A 6 -13.82 -3.50 -7.50
N PHE A 7 -13.42 -4.67 -7.98
CA PHE A 7 -12.13 -5.32 -7.71
C PHE A 7 -11.29 -5.45 -8.99
N TYR A 8 -10.83 -4.29 -9.48
CA TYR A 8 -9.60 -4.09 -10.26
C TYR A 8 -9.60 -4.25 -11.79
N PRO A 9 -9.19 -3.20 -12.54
CA PRO A 9 -8.23 -3.37 -13.62
C PRO A 9 -6.99 -2.60 -13.22
N GLY A 10 -5.97 -3.30 -12.75
CA GLY A 10 -4.65 -2.69 -12.68
C GLY A 10 -4.15 -2.31 -14.04
N SER A 11 -2.86 -2.01 -14.10
CA SER A 11 -2.25 -1.84 -15.40
C SER A 11 -2.42 -3.13 -16.24
N ILE A 12 -3.03 -2.99 -17.42
CA ILE A 12 -3.08 -4.06 -18.43
C ILE A 12 -1.86 -4.01 -19.37
N LEU A 13 -0.90 -3.13 -19.10
CA LEU A 13 0.27 -2.89 -19.95
C LEU A 13 1.12 -4.16 -20.14
N LEU A 14 1.18 -5.00 -19.11
CA LEU A 14 1.98 -6.25 -19.10
C LEU A 14 1.16 -7.49 -19.45
N GLN A 15 -0.05 -7.33 -20.00
CA GLN A 15 -0.88 -8.44 -20.48
C GLN A 15 -0.19 -9.39 -21.47
N PRO A 16 0.61 -8.93 -22.47
CA PRO A 16 1.29 -9.86 -23.38
C PRO A 16 2.32 -10.72 -22.65
N VAL A 17 2.99 -10.18 -21.64
CA VAL A 17 3.95 -10.89 -20.80
C VAL A 17 3.22 -11.89 -19.89
N ALA A 18 2.11 -11.49 -19.28
CA ALA A 18 1.28 -12.35 -18.45
C ALA A 18 0.75 -13.56 -19.25
N ASN A 19 0.28 -13.34 -20.48
CA ASN A 19 -0.20 -14.40 -21.37
C ASN A 19 0.92 -15.36 -21.80
N SER A 20 2.14 -14.87 -21.97
CA SER A 20 3.30 -15.70 -22.35
C SER A 20 3.77 -16.61 -21.22
N ILE A 21 3.65 -16.16 -19.97
CA ILE A 21 4.10 -16.90 -18.78
C ILE A 21 2.95 -17.76 -18.20
N GLY A 22 1.70 -17.48 -18.55
CA GLY A 22 0.51 -18.19 -18.02
C GLY A 22 0.17 -17.80 -16.58
N VAL A 23 0.56 -16.60 -16.14
CA VAL A 23 0.38 -16.10 -14.76
C VAL A 23 -0.57 -14.91 -14.77
N GLY A 24 -1.34 -14.74 -13.68
CA GLY A 24 -2.21 -13.59 -13.49
C GLY A 24 -1.45 -12.26 -13.59
N ILE A 25 -2.01 -11.31 -14.36
CA ILE A 25 -1.38 -10.01 -14.65
C ILE A 25 -1.10 -9.19 -13.38
N ASP A 26 -1.94 -9.36 -12.36
CA ASP A 26 -1.80 -8.78 -11.03
C ASP A 26 -0.47 -9.16 -10.35
N LYS A 27 -0.04 -10.42 -10.49
CA LYS A 27 1.22 -10.92 -9.93
C LYS A 27 2.43 -10.40 -10.70
N ILE A 28 2.32 -10.36 -12.03
CA ILE A 28 3.39 -9.83 -12.90
C ILE A 28 3.61 -8.34 -12.65
N ASN A 29 2.53 -7.56 -12.55
CA ASN A 29 2.60 -6.14 -12.23
C ASN A 29 3.33 -5.91 -10.90
N LEU A 30 2.99 -6.69 -9.87
CA LEU A 30 3.62 -6.58 -8.55
C LEU A 30 5.11 -6.91 -8.61
N VAL A 31 5.50 -8.02 -9.25
CA VAL A 31 6.92 -8.44 -9.34
C VAL A 31 7.75 -7.41 -10.11
N VAL A 32 7.27 -6.97 -11.27
CA VAL A 32 7.97 -5.97 -12.09
C VAL A 32 8.10 -4.66 -11.33
N CYS A 33 7.02 -4.23 -10.67
CA CYS A 33 7.03 -3.03 -9.84
C CYS A 33 8.01 -3.15 -8.66
N GLN A 34 8.10 -4.31 -8.01
CA GLN A 34 9.04 -4.54 -6.91
C GLN A 34 10.50 -4.46 -7.39
N VAL A 35 10.82 -5.06 -8.53
CA VAL A 35 12.17 -5.03 -9.12
C VAL A 35 12.56 -3.60 -9.51
N ILE A 36 11.68 -2.87 -10.19
CA ILE A 36 11.90 -1.48 -10.55
C ILE A 36 12.05 -0.61 -9.30
N SER A 37 11.20 -0.83 -8.29
CA SER A 37 11.27 -0.09 -7.03
C SER A 37 12.57 -0.35 -6.28
N LEU A 38 13.10 -1.58 -6.31
CA LEU A 38 14.38 -1.92 -5.67
C LEU A 38 15.55 -1.26 -6.40
N MET A 39 15.55 -1.28 -7.74
CA MET A 39 16.54 -0.57 -8.56
C MET A 39 16.50 0.94 -8.29
N LEU A 40 15.29 1.51 -8.24
CA LEU A 40 15.12 2.93 -7.94
C LEU A 40 15.56 3.28 -6.52
N ALA A 41 15.32 2.40 -5.54
CA ALA A 41 15.80 2.57 -4.17
C ALA A 41 17.34 2.56 -4.11
N TYR A 42 18.00 1.65 -4.83
CA TYR A 42 19.46 1.61 -4.92
C TYR A 42 20.01 2.89 -5.57
N LEU A 43 19.44 3.31 -6.70
CA LEU A 43 19.81 4.57 -7.36
C LEU A 43 19.59 5.78 -6.46
N HIS A 44 18.46 5.83 -5.75
CA HIS A 44 18.16 6.89 -4.80
C HIS A 44 19.21 6.94 -3.69
N ASN A 45 19.56 5.81 -3.09
CA ASN A 45 20.58 5.75 -2.05
C ASN A 45 21.98 6.13 -2.56
N SER A 46 22.31 5.79 -3.82
CA SER A 46 23.60 6.12 -4.42
C SER A 46 23.72 7.60 -4.83
N ILE A 47 22.64 8.21 -5.33
CA ILE A 47 22.66 9.58 -5.89
C ILE A 47 22.34 10.63 -4.81
N PHE A 48 21.40 10.33 -3.91
CA PHE A 48 20.88 11.27 -2.91
C PHE A 48 21.64 11.19 -1.59
N SER A 49 22.97 11.19 -1.67
CA SER A 49 23.83 11.25 -0.48
C SER A 49 23.53 12.52 0.34
N ALA A 50 23.58 12.41 1.67
CA ALA A 50 23.03 13.37 2.62
C ALA A 50 23.55 14.80 2.48
N THR A 51 24.69 14.97 1.82
CA THR A 51 25.38 16.23 1.59
C THR A 51 24.86 17.01 0.38
N LYS A 52 24.20 16.36 -0.59
CA LYS A 52 23.85 16.96 -1.88
C LYS A 52 22.37 17.32 -2.05
N VAL A 53 21.47 16.75 -1.25
CA VAL A 53 20.02 16.91 -1.45
C VAL A 53 19.26 17.23 -0.17
N SER A 54 18.31 18.15 -0.26
CA SER A 54 17.40 18.55 0.82
C SER A 54 16.68 17.35 1.45
N ARG A 55 16.49 17.40 2.78
CA ARG A 55 15.76 16.38 3.55
C ARG A 55 14.34 16.16 3.00
N SER A 56 13.67 17.24 2.55
CA SER A 56 12.31 17.16 2.02
C SER A 56 12.23 16.30 0.75
N THR A 57 13.14 16.52 -0.21
CA THR A 57 13.18 15.76 -1.47
C THR A 57 13.46 14.27 -1.24
N ARG A 58 14.33 13.94 -0.28
CA ARG A 58 14.66 12.53 0.07
C ARG A 58 13.49 11.75 0.67
N ILE A 59 12.50 12.43 1.23
CA ILE A 59 11.30 11.79 1.81
C ILE A 59 10.17 11.81 0.78
N ALA A 60 9.98 12.94 0.09
CA ALA A 60 8.88 13.11 -0.86
C ALA A 60 9.05 12.23 -2.11
N PHE A 61 10.27 12.11 -2.66
CA PHE A 61 10.53 11.33 -3.86
C PHE A 61 10.13 9.84 -3.72
N PRO A 62 10.65 9.08 -2.74
CA PRO A 62 10.27 7.68 -2.58
C PRO A 62 8.79 7.51 -2.21
N ALA A 63 8.20 8.47 -1.48
CA ALA A 63 6.76 8.45 -1.17
C ALA A 63 5.90 8.57 -2.44
N ILE A 64 6.19 9.54 -3.32
CA ILE A 64 5.45 9.75 -4.57
C ILE A 64 5.63 8.55 -5.50
N CYS A 65 6.86 8.08 -5.70
CA CYS A 65 7.13 6.90 -6.54
C CYS A 65 6.40 5.66 -6.00
N GLY A 66 6.44 5.44 -4.69
CA GLY A 66 5.73 4.34 -4.03
C GLY A 66 4.21 4.40 -4.24
N LEU A 67 3.61 5.59 -4.15
CA LEU A 67 2.17 5.76 -4.40
C LEU A 67 1.80 5.44 -5.87
N ILE A 68 2.60 5.90 -6.83
CA ILE A 68 2.39 5.60 -8.26
C ILE A 68 2.48 4.09 -8.52
N PHE A 69 3.48 3.45 -7.93
CA PHE A 69 3.68 2.00 -7.99
C PHE A 69 2.54 1.21 -7.35
N CYS A 70 2.03 1.65 -6.20
CA CYS A 70 0.87 1.04 -5.57
C CYS A 70 -0.39 1.25 -6.42
N TYR A 71 -0.56 2.40 -7.09
CA TYR A 71 -1.66 2.60 -8.03
C TYR A 71 -1.52 1.72 -9.28
N PHE A 72 -0.30 1.49 -9.78
CA PHE A 72 -0.08 0.57 -10.90
C PHE A 72 -0.45 -0.88 -10.54
N CYS A 73 -0.06 -1.33 -9.33
CA CYS A 73 -0.27 -2.70 -8.84
C CYS A 73 -1.68 -2.96 -8.30
N TYR A 74 -2.26 -2.00 -7.58
CA TYR A 74 -3.54 -2.11 -6.85
C TYR A 74 -4.57 -0.99 -7.09
N GLY A 75 -4.24 0.07 -7.83
CA GLY A 75 -5.16 0.99 -8.56
C GLY A 75 -6.42 1.35 -7.79
N ASN A 76 -7.63 0.95 -8.19
CA ASN A 76 -8.83 1.30 -7.41
C ASN A 76 -8.83 0.76 -5.96
N ALA A 77 -8.19 -0.38 -5.69
CA ALA A 77 -8.04 -0.92 -4.34
C ALA A 77 -7.04 -0.11 -3.48
N MET A 78 -6.15 0.68 -4.11
CA MET A 78 -5.25 1.62 -3.42
C MET A 78 -6.03 2.61 -2.52
N LYS A 79 -7.28 2.92 -2.85
CA LYS A 79 -8.16 3.79 -2.04
C LYS A 79 -8.31 3.25 -0.62
N HIS A 80 -8.38 1.94 -0.43
CA HIS A 80 -8.48 1.33 0.90
C HIS A 80 -7.19 1.54 1.72
N LEU A 81 -6.04 1.48 1.07
CA LEU A 81 -4.74 1.72 1.71
C LEU A 81 -4.61 3.20 2.11
N VAL A 82 -4.91 4.12 1.19
CA VAL A 82 -4.88 5.57 1.46
C VAL A 82 -5.88 5.94 2.57
N LEU A 83 -7.07 5.35 2.55
CA LEU A 83 -8.09 5.58 3.58
C LEU A 83 -7.61 5.09 4.95
N LEU A 84 -7.06 3.87 5.03
CA LEU A 84 -6.54 3.31 6.27
C LEU A 84 -5.44 4.19 6.88
N VAL A 85 -4.46 4.61 6.07
CA VAL A 85 -3.34 5.46 6.51
C VAL A 85 -3.84 6.86 6.90
N GLY A 86 -4.68 7.47 6.05
CA GLY A 86 -5.18 8.83 6.27
C GLY A 86 -6.09 8.95 7.49
N LEU A 87 -7.02 8.01 7.67
CA LEU A 87 -7.87 7.99 8.86
C LEU A 87 -7.09 7.66 10.13
N SER A 88 -6.13 6.75 10.07
CA SER A 88 -5.26 6.46 11.22
C SER A 88 -4.45 7.69 11.65
N TYR A 89 -3.94 8.46 10.69
CA TYR A 89 -3.26 9.72 10.96
C TYR A 89 -4.22 10.78 11.54
N ALA A 90 -5.43 10.90 11.00
CA ALA A 90 -6.43 11.82 11.53
C ALA A 90 -6.83 11.47 12.98
N ILE A 91 -7.06 10.19 13.28
CA ILE A 91 -7.34 9.71 14.64
C ILE A 91 -6.17 10.03 15.56
N MET A 92 -4.93 9.84 15.09
CA MET A 92 -3.73 10.16 15.85
C MET A 92 -3.59 11.67 16.15
N HIS A 93 -4.01 12.52 15.22
CA HIS A 93 -3.96 13.97 15.41
C HIS A 93 -5.09 14.49 16.32
N SER A 94 -6.28 13.88 16.28
CA SER A 94 -7.46 14.37 17.01
C SER A 94 -7.66 13.73 18.38
N SER A 95 -7.04 12.59 18.68
CA SER A 95 -7.28 11.85 19.94
C SER A 95 -6.28 12.23 21.03
N PRO A 96 -6.68 12.20 22.32
CA PRO A 96 -5.75 12.39 23.43
C PRO A 96 -4.72 11.24 23.49
N PRO A 97 -3.47 11.53 23.92
CA PRO A 97 -2.37 10.56 23.92
C PRO A 97 -2.63 9.33 24.79
N GLU A 98 -3.52 9.44 25.77
CA GLU A 98 -3.91 8.36 26.68
C GLU A 98 -4.73 7.26 26.01
N ILE A 99 -5.55 7.58 25.00
CA ILE A 99 -6.50 6.63 24.38
C ILE A 99 -6.26 6.41 22.88
N VAL A 100 -5.46 7.27 22.24
CA VAL A 100 -5.18 7.22 20.80
C VAL A 100 -4.70 5.85 20.32
N HIS A 101 -3.90 5.15 21.13
CA HIS A 101 -3.40 3.81 20.81
C HIS A 101 -4.53 2.80 20.65
N LYS A 102 -5.54 2.85 21.53
CA LYS A 102 -6.72 1.97 21.45
C LYS A 102 -7.57 2.34 20.24
N CYS A 103 -7.75 3.63 19.98
CA CYS A 103 -8.55 4.12 18.87
C CYS A 103 -7.96 3.71 17.51
N VAL A 104 -6.66 3.98 17.28
CA VAL A 104 -5.97 3.65 16.03
C VAL A 104 -5.89 2.14 15.83
N PHE A 105 -5.62 1.39 16.91
CA PHE A 105 -5.59 -0.08 16.87
C PHE A 105 -6.95 -0.66 16.50
N LEU A 106 -8.02 -0.24 17.20
CA LEU A 106 -9.37 -0.75 16.98
C LEU A 106 -9.86 -0.41 15.57
N PHE A 107 -9.65 0.82 15.11
CA PHE A 107 -9.98 1.23 13.76
C PHE A 107 -9.24 0.40 12.71
N SER A 108 -7.92 0.30 12.84
CA SER A 108 -7.10 -0.40 11.84
C SER A 108 -7.39 -1.89 11.78
N MET A 109 -7.48 -2.55 12.94
CA MET A 109 -7.82 -3.98 13.01
C MET A 109 -9.23 -4.25 12.52
N GLY A 110 -10.21 -3.43 12.92
CA GLY A 110 -11.59 -3.54 12.43
C GLY A 110 -11.66 -3.39 10.91
N TYR A 111 -10.93 -2.44 10.34
CA TYR A 111 -10.89 -2.22 8.89
C TYR A 111 -10.23 -3.38 8.13
N LEU A 112 -9.13 -3.93 8.65
CA LEU A 112 -8.48 -5.11 8.09
C LEU A 112 -9.42 -6.32 8.11
N VAL A 113 -10.08 -6.61 9.25
CA VAL A 113 -11.05 -7.70 9.38
C VAL A 113 -12.19 -7.54 8.37
N PHE A 114 -12.73 -6.33 8.24
CA PHE A 114 -13.78 -6.04 7.26
C PHE A 114 -13.34 -6.34 5.83
N ILE A 115 -12.13 -5.93 5.44
CA ILE A 115 -11.62 -6.18 4.08
C ILE A 115 -11.31 -7.66 3.85
N HIS A 116 -10.76 -8.36 4.84
CA HIS A 116 -10.55 -9.81 4.73
C HIS A 116 -11.87 -10.56 4.54
N TRP A 117 -12.89 -10.20 5.31
CA TRP A 117 -14.24 -10.75 5.18
C TRP A 117 -14.85 -10.42 3.81
N TYR A 118 -14.81 -9.16 3.41
CA TYR A 118 -15.36 -8.67 2.15
C TYR A 118 -14.69 -9.34 0.93
N ARG A 119 -13.37 -9.53 1.00
CA ARG A 119 -12.61 -10.29 0.01
C ARG A 119 -13.04 -11.75 -0.04
N TRP A 120 -13.10 -12.42 1.10
CA TRP A 120 -13.51 -13.82 1.15
C TRP A 120 -14.90 -14.05 0.54
N TYR A 121 -15.81 -13.08 0.72
CA TYR A 121 -17.16 -13.14 0.16
C TYR A 121 -17.22 -12.97 -1.37
N ILE A 122 -16.29 -12.22 -1.98
CA ILE A 122 -16.38 -11.79 -3.40
C ILE A 122 -15.38 -12.50 -4.30
N LEU A 123 -14.17 -12.78 -3.82
CA LEU A 123 -13.09 -13.30 -4.64
C LEU A 123 -13.17 -14.81 -4.78
N THR A 124 -13.53 -15.26 -5.99
CA THR A 124 -13.58 -16.67 -6.40
C THR A 124 -12.27 -17.16 -7.04
N MET A 125 -11.32 -16.26 -7.32
CA MET A 125 -10.05 -16.53 -8.01
C MET A 125 -8.86 -15.99 -7.20
N ALA A 126 -7.69 -16.59 -7.37
CA ALA A 126 -6.45 -16.20 -6.68
C ALA A 126 -5.88 -14.86 -7.22
N SER A 127 -6.41 -13.74 -6.71
CA SER A 127 -5.91 -12.37 -6.97
C SER A 127 -4.80 -11.96 -6.00
N VAL A 128 -4.00 -10.97 -6.40
CA VAL A 128 -2.97 -10.36 -5.55
C VAL A 128 -3.57 -9.78 -4.26
N ASP A 129 -2.85 -9.95 -3.17
CA ASP A 129 -3.34 -9.61 -1.84
C ASP A 129 -3.02 -8.16 -1.47
N ILE A 130 -4.03 -7.26 -1.58
CA ILE A 130 -3.94 -5.86 -1.11
C ILE A 130 -3.90 -5.71 0.42
N THR A 131 -4.35 -6.71 1.18
CA THR A 131 -4.33 -6.66 2.65
C THR A 131 -2.93 -6.80 3.22
N GLY A 132 -2.01 -7.45 2.50
CA GLY A 132 -0.60 -7.54 2.89
C GLY A 132 0.04 -6.15 3.09
N PRO A 133 0.04 -5.28 2.07
CA PRO A 133 0.50 -3.89 2.20
C PRO A 133 -0.23 -3.09 3.27
N MET A 134 -1.52 -3.33 3.46
CA MET A 134 -2.32 -2.66 4.50
C MET A 134 -1.89 -3.08 5.91
N MET A 135 -1.62 -4.37 6.11
CA MET A 135 -1.09 -4.91 7.36
C MET A 135 0.29 -4.33 7.67
N ALA A 136 1.18 -4.24 6.67
CA ALA A 136 2.50 -3.63 6.83
C ALA A 136 2.39 -2.14 7.19
N SER A 137 1.47 -1.41 6.55
CA SER A 137 1.22 0.00 6.85
C SER A 137 0.69 0.19 8.27
N PHE A 138 -0.26 -0.65 8.71
CA PHE A 138 -0.75 -0.66 10.09
C PHE A 138 0.39 -0.88 11.08
N LEU A 139 1.23 -1.89 10.88
CA LEU A 139 2.35 -2.20 11.76
C LEU A 139 3.30 -0.99 11.88
N LEU A 140 3.61 -0.34 10.75
CA LEU A 140 4.45 0.85 10.74
C LEU A 140 3.83 1.99 11.56
N ILE A 141 2.54 2.27 11.38
CA ILE A 141 1.83 3.32 12.12
C ILE A 141 1.83 3.01 13.61
N PHE A 142 1.58 1.76 13.98
CA PHE A 142 1.56 1.31 15.38
C PHE A 142 2.94 1.43 16.04
N LEU A 143 4.01 1.03 15.33
CA LEU A 143 5.38 1.18 15.81
C LEU A 143 5.78 2.65 15.96
N LEU A 144 5.47 3.49 14.97
CA LEU A 144 5.80 4.91 15.00
C LEU A 144 5.14 5.58 16.22
N PHE A 145 3.89 5.23 16.50
CA PHE A 145 3.21 5.67 17.71
C PHE A 145 3.91 5.17 18.99
N SER A 146 4.25 3.87 19.06
CA SER A 146 4.90 3.26 20.23
C SER A 146 6.30 3.81 20.52
N THR A 147 6.91 4.53 19.57
CA THR A 147 8.21 5.20 19.75
C THR A 147 8.10 6.68 20.12
N VAL A 148 6.91 7.29 19.96
CA VAL A 148 6.68 8.72 20.26
C VAL A 148 6.25 8.95 21.72
N HIS A 149 5.85 7.90 22.42
CA HIS A 149 5.51 7.89 23.86
C HIS A 149 6.32 6.82 24.59
#